data_AF-A0A1Q3E5I8-F1
#
_entry.id   AF-A0A1Q3E5I8-F1
#
_cell.length_a   1.000
_cell.length_b   1.000
_cell.length_c   1.000
_cell.angle_alpha   90.00
_cell.angle_beta   90.00
_cell.angle_gamma   90.00
#
_symmetry.space_group_name_H-M   'P 1'
#
loop_
_entity.id
_entity.type
_entity.pdbx_description
1 polymer ?
#
loop_
_entity_poly.entity_id
_entity_poly.type
_entity_poly.pdbx_seq_one_letter_code
_entity_poly.pdbx_strand_id
1 'polypeptide(L)'
;MSSSTGGNSNLPFTLSEQNHLRGPENFKSWHQQMLIQGKPRGMLNYWEGKVNIPTPPLPSPDPNATSDPKPSHTHTLNPSELEYEARESAAHSSILSNVVDIDGSGIDLSKSSASIWKFLNDQYGKPSDRIRKIHERALDDITYVEGTKVAGEDGHIEKMRALWKKARDAGSNINQERFITTLLDSFPETWEHITAPLIRKQTLSKSSLSSQHMESENLCEDSVTFLVPPVFPRETLYKPSKPRY
;
A
#
# COMPACT_ATOMS: atom_id res chain seq x y z
N MET A 1 21.87 -33.43 21.26
CA MET A 1 21.67 -32.74 19.96
C MET A 1 20.18 -32.75 19.68
N SER A 2 19.48 -31.69 20.07
CA SER A 2 18.03 -31.59 19.90
C SER A 2 17.76 -31.05 18.50
N SER A 3 17.31 -31.93 17.61
CA SER A 3 16.87 -31.60 16.26
C SER A 3 15.60 -30.75 16.37
N SER A 4 15.74 -29.43 16.20
CA SER A 4 14.63 -28.50 15.99
C SER A 4 13.99 -28.85 14.65
N THR A 5 12.90 -29.62 14.70
CA THR A 5 12.04 -29.84 13.53
C THR A 5 11.26 -28.55 13.33
N GLY A 6 11.63 -27.77 12.31
CA GLY A 6 10.97 -26.53 11.92
C GLY A 6 9.52 -26.79 11.48
N GLY A 7 8.60 -26.85 12.43
CA GLY A 7 7.16 -26.88 12.20
C GLY A 7 6.64 -25.47 11.95
N ASN A 8 6.70 -24.99 10.70
CA ASN A 8 5.93 -23.82 10.27
C ASN A 8 4.61 -24.33 9.67
N SER A 9 3.54 -24.50 10.46
CA SER A 9 2.62 -23.51 11.05
C SER A 9 1.54 -23.03 10.08
N ASN A 10 0.60 -23.93 9.76
CA ASN A 10 -0.74 -23.59 9.24
C ASN A 10 -1.60 -22.90 10.32
N LEU A 11 -0.99 -22.14 11.23
CA LEU A 11 -1.69 -21.41 12.27
C LEU A 11 -2.20 -20.09 11.69
N PRO A 12 -3.37 -19.61 12.13
CA PRO A 12 -3.84 -18.30 11.76
C PRO A 12 -2.85 -17.22 12.21
N PHE A 13 -2.82 -16.11 11.48
CA PHE A 13 -2.00 -14.96 11.84
C PHE A 13 -2.86 -13.71 11.99
N THR A 14 -2.34 -12.77 12.77
CA THR A 14 -2.94 -11.45 12.96
C THR A 14 -1.86 -10.40 12.67
N LEU A 15 -2.21 -9.45 11.82
CA LEU A 15 -1.44 -8.25 11.53
C LEU A 15 -1.55 -7.29 12.72
N SER A 16 -0.63 -6.34 12.80
CA SER A 16 -0.78 -5.24 13.75
C SER A 16 -2.06 -4.45 13.48
N GLU A 17 -2.72 -3.93 14.53
CA GLU A 17 -4.00 -3.22 14.49
C GLU A 17 -4.08 -2.08 13.45
N GLN A 18 -2.96 -1.38 13.22
CA GLN A 18 -2.87 -0.32 12.21
C GLN A 18 -3.01 -0.84 10.77
N ASN A 19 -2.76 -2.12 10.55
CA ASN A 19 -2.80 -2.79 9.26
C ASN A 19 -4.08 -3.59 9.04
N HIS A 20 -5.02 -3.67 10.00
CA HIS A 20 -6.31 -4.33 9.81
C HIS A 20 -7.16 -3.61 8.76
N LEU A 21 -7.97 -4.35 8.02
CA LEU A 21 -8.85 -3.80 6.99
C LEU A 21 -9.93 -2.93 7.64
N ARG A 22 -9.98 -1.66 7.23
CA ARG A 22 -10.96 -0.67 7.69
C ARG A 22 -11.92 -0.26 6.57
N GLY A 23 -11.51 -0.47 5.33
CA GLY A 23 -12.30 -0.11 4.17
C GLY A 23 -11.45 -0.02 2.90
N PRO A 24 -11.98 0.60 1.84
CA PRO A 24 -11.28 0.74 0.56
C PRO A 24 -9.98 1.55 0.66
N GLU A 25 -9.86 2.46 1.63
CA GLU A 25 -8.73 3.37 1.79
C GLU A 25 -7.41 2.68 2.15
N ASN A 26 -7.47 1.54 2.86
CA ASN A 26 -6.29 0.78 3.25
C ASN A 26 -6.23 -0.63 2.66
N PHE A 27 -7.23 -1.01 1.84
CA PHE A 27 -7.34 -2.33 1.24
C PHE A 27 -6.07 -2.77 0.52
N LYS A 28 -5.46 -1.92 -0.31
CA LYS A 28 -4.23 -2.27 -1.05
C LYS A 28 -3.08 -2.65 -0.12
N SER A 29 -2.87 -1.87 0.95
CA SER A 29 -1.82 -2.14 1.94
C SER A 29 -2.13 -3.41 2.74
N TRP A 30 -3.36 -3.54 3.23
CA TRP A 30 -3.84 -4.72 3.94
C TRP A 30 -3.67 -5.99 3.09
N HIS A 31 -4.13 -5.98 1.84
CA HIS A 31 -4.06 -7.10 0.92
C HIS A 31 -2.61 -7.53 0.68
N GLN A 32 -1.70 -6.57 0.50
CA GLN A 32 -0.28 -6.87 0.37
C GLN A 32 0.30 -7.52 1.64
N GLN A 33 -0.06 -7.06 2.83
CA GLN A 33 0.37 -7.66 4.10
C GLN A 33 -0.18 -9.07 4.28
N MET A 34 -1.45 -9.29 3.95
CA MET A 34 -2.07 -10.62 3.92
C MET A 34 -1.30 -11.57 3.00
N LEU A 35 -0.91 -11.12 1.81
CA LEU A 35 -0.11 -11.94 0.89
C LEU A 35 1.30 -12.24 1.43
N ILE A 36 1.96 -11.27 2.07
CA ILE A 36 3.30 -11.44 2.65
C ILE A 36 3.27 -12.51 3.76
N GLN A 37 2.27 -12.48 4.62
CA GLN A 37 2.15 -13.41 5.75
C GLN A 37 1.54 -14.76 5.36
N GLY A 38 0.55 -14.75 4.46
CA GLY A 38 -0.22 -15.94 4.08
C GLY A 38 0.49 -16.85 3.08
N LYS A 39 1.25 -16.30 2.12
CA LYS A 39 2.00 -17.10 1.13
C LYS A 39 2.91 -18.15 1.75
N PRO A 40 3.84 -17.81 2.67
CA PRO A 40 4.74 -18.80 3.28
C PRO A 40 4.01 -19.85 4.15
N ARG A 41 2.73 -19.60 4.50
CA ARG A 41 1.87 -20.52 5.27
C ARG A 41 0.97 -21.39 4.38
N GLY A 42 1.08 -21.29 3.06
CA GLY A 42 0.23 -22.03 2.12
C GLY A 42 -1.22 -21.54 2.03
N MET A 43 -1.59 -20.47 2.73
CA MET A 43 -2.98 -19.97 2.80
C MET A 43 -3.49 -19.41 1.48
N LEU A 44 -2.58 -18.91 0.62
CA LEU A 44 -2.97 -18.35 -0.68
C LEU A 44 -3.72 -19.36 -1.55
N ASN A 45 -3.36 -20.65 -1.50
CA ASN A 45 -4.06 -21.68 -2.27
C ASN A 45 -5.51 -21.86 -1.80
N TYR A 46 -5.78 -21.65 -0.51
CA TYR A 46 -7.13 -21.69 0.06
C TYR A 46 -7.92 -20.44 -0.33
N TRP A 47 -7.32 -19.25 -0.16
CA TRP A 47 -7.93 -17.97 -0.54
C TRP A 47 -8.24 -17.85 -2.04
N GLU A 48 -7.47 -18.49 -2.90
CA GLU A 48 -7.72 -18.54 -4.34
C GLU A 48 -8.60 -19.73 -4.76
N GLY A 49 -9.04 -20.58 -3.82
CA GLY A 49 -9.89 -21.74 -4.10
C GLY A 49 -9.21 -22.81 -4.97
N LYS A 50 -7.87 -22.92 -4.90
CA LYS A 50 -7.06 -23.86 -5.70
C LYS A 50 -6.90 -25.23 -5.06
N VAL A 51 -7.21 -25.36 -3.77
CA VAL A 51 -7.11 -26.62 -3.04
C VAL A 51 -8.30 -27.50 -3.37
N ASN A 52 -8.04 -28.76 -3.71
CA ASN A 52 -9.10 -29.73 -3.95
C ASN A 52 -9.77 -30.09 -2.63
N ILE A 53 -11.10 -29.95 -2.59
CA ILE A 53 -11.90 -30.34 -1.42
C ILE A 53 -11.92 -31.87 -1.36
N PRO A 54 -11.38 -32.48 -0.30
CA PRO A 54 -11.39 -33.94 -0.18
C PRO A 54 -12.82 -34.44 -0.14
N THR A 55 -13.10 -35.48 -0.92
CA THR A 55 -14.38 -36.20 -0.81
C THR A 55 -14.21 -37.24 0.30
N PRO A 56 -15.16 -37.34 1.26
CA PRO A 56 -15.10 -38.37 2.27
C PRO A 56 -14.98 -39.75 1.60
N PRO A 57 -14.04 -40.62 2.04
CA PRO A 57 -13.97 -41.96 1.50
C PRO A 57 -15.30 -42.68 1.79
N LEU A 58 -15.83 -43.42 0.79
CA LEU A 58 -16.94 -44.34 1.03
C LEU A 58 -16.57 -45.28 2.18
N PRO A 59 -17.52 -45.66 3.05
CA PRO A 59 -17.24 -46.56 4.17
C PRO A 59 -16.63 -47.85 3.63
N SER A 60 -15.36 -48.07 3.95
CA SER A 60 -14.63 -49.28 3.60
C SER A 60 -15.07 -50.41 4.54
N PRO A 61 -15.33 -51.64 4.06
CA PRO A 61 -15.75 -52.75 4.90
C PRO A 61 -14.66 -53.28 5.83
N ASP A 62 -13.43 -52.74 5.78
CA ASP A 62 -12.31 -53.18 6.61
C ASP A 62 -12.08 -52.24 7.81
N PRO A 63 -12.40 -52.66 9.05
CA PRO A 63 -12.31 -51.82 10.25
C PRO A 63 -10.87 -51.58 10.76
N ASN A 64 -9.83 -52.07 10.06
CA ASN A 64 -8.47 -52.15 10.60
C ASN A 64 -7.37 -51.48 9.75
N ALA A 65 -7.72 -50.74 8.70
CA ALA A 65 -6.75 -50.00 7.88
C ALA A 65 -6.59 -48.54 8.38
N THR A 66 -6.14 -48.34 9.62
CA THR A 66 -5.76 -47.02 10.11
C THR A 66 -4.28 -46.81 9.83
N SER A 67 -3.94 -46.27 8.66
CA SER A 67 -2.65 -45.60 8.48
C SER A 67 -2.81 -44.16 8.94
N ASP A 68 -2.14 -43.77 10.03
CA ASP A 68 -2.08 -42.37 10.41
C ASP A 68 -1.56 -41.54 9.21
N PRO A 69 -2.33 -40.56 8.70
CA PRO A 69 -1.90 -39.79 7.55
C PRO A 69 -0.67 -38.97 7.94
N LYS A 70 0.45 -39.23 7.26
CA LYS A 70 1.65 -38.42 7.37
C LYS A 70 1.29 -36.96 7.03
N PRO A 71 1.68 -35.98 7.86
CA PRO A 71 1.38 -34.57 7.58
C PRO A 71 1.97 -34.16 6.23
N SER A 72 1.09 -33.67 5.35
CA SER A 72 1.45 -33.20 4.03
C SER A 72 2.12 -31.83 4.11
N HIS A 73 2.93 -31.49 3.09
CA HIS A 73 3.49 -30.14 2.98
C HIS A 73 2.37 -29.08 3.05
N THR A 74 2.61 -27.96 3.74
CA THR A 74 1.73 -26.77 3.82
C THR A 74 1.17 -26.29 2.47
N HIS A 75 1.91 -26.49 1.37
CA HIS A 75 1.51 -26.08 0.02
C HIS A 75 0.83 -27.19 -0.81
N THR A 76 0.50 -28.36 -0.23
CA THR A 76 -0.22 -29.41 -0.96
C THR A 76 -1.57 -28.90 -1.46
N LEU A 77 -1.92 -29.27 -2.69
CA LEU A 77 -3.24 -28.99 -3.27
C LEU A 77 -4.26 -30.11 -3.01
N ASN A 78 -3.78 -31.24 -2.48
CA ASN A 78 -4.58 -32.44 -2.19
C ASN A 78 -4.37 -32.86 -0.73
N PRO A 79 -4.81 -32.05 0.25
CA PRO A 79 -4.76 -32.44 1.65
C PRO A 79 -5.71 -33.62 1.94
N SER A 80 -5.49 -34.32 3.04
CA SER A 80 -6.54 -35.17 3.62
C SER A 80 -7.71 -34.33 4.14
N GLU A 81 -8.87 -34.94 4.42
CA GLU A 81 -10.06 -34.24 4.92
C GLU A 81 -9.78 -33.44 6.21
N LEU A 82 -9.14 -34.06 7.20
CA LEU A 82 -8.79 -33.42 8.46
C LEU A 82 -7.76 -32.28 8.26
N GLU A 83 -6.78 -32.47 7.37
CA GLU A 83 -5.84 -31.41 7.02
C GLU A 83 -6.52 -30.26 6.29
N TYR A 84 -7.48 -30.54 5.40
CA TYR A 84 -8.23 -29.54 4.68
C TYR A 84 -9.01 -28.67 5.67
N GLU A 85 -9.78 -29.28 6.57
CA GLU A 85 -10.59 -28.56 7.56
C GLU A 85 -9.72 -27.66 8.45
N ALA A 86 -8.61 -28.20 8.98
CA ALA A 86 -7.71 -27.42 9.84
C ALA A 86 -7.08 -26.23 9.09
N ARG A 87 -6.66 -26.44 7.83
CA ARG A 87 -6.00 -25.40 7.02
C ARG A 87 -6.98 -24.36 6.50
N GLU A 88 -8.17 -24.78 6.07
CA GLU A 88 -9.25 -23.88 5.67
C GLU A 88 -9.72 -23.03 6.85
N SER A 89 -9.87 -23.63 8.03
CA SER A 89 -10.20 -22.90 9.26
C SER A 89 -9.14 -21.85 9.61
N ALA A 90 -7.86 -22.19 9.46
CA ALA A 90 -6.77 -21.23 9.68
C ALA A 90 -6.74 -20.12 8.62
N ALA A 91 -6.96 -20.45 7.35
CA ALA A 91 -7.03 -19.48 6.25
C ALA A 91 -8.22 -18.53 6.42
N HIS A 92 -9.37 -19.06 6.83
CA HIS A 92 -10.58 -18.32 7.13
C HIS A 92 -10.37 -17.39 8.33
N SER A 93 -9.89 -17.93 9.46
CA SER A 93 -9.61 -17.16 10.68
C SER A 93 -8.60 -16.05 10.45
N SER A 94 -7.59 -16.28 9.60
CA SER A 94 -6.60 -15.24 9.25
C SER A 94 -7.21 -14.09 8.47
N ILE A 95 -8.26 -14.30 7.68
CA ILE A 95 -8.95 -13.17 7.04
C ILE A 95 -9.73 -12.41 8.10
N LEU A 96 -10.57 -13.11 8.87
CA LEU A 96 -11.50 -12.50 9.82
C LEU A 96 -10.80 -11.73 10.93
N SER A 97 -9.70 -12.26 11.48
CA SER A 97 -8.93 -11.61 12.54
C SER A 97 -8.24 -10.32 12.10
N ASN A 98 -8.20 -10.06 10.79
CA ASN A 98 -7.54 -8.91 10.18
C ASN A 98 -8.53 -7.92 9.57
N VAL A 99 -9.81 -7.99 9.93
CA VAL A 99 -10.87 -7.05 9.55
C VAL A 99 -11.41 -6.38 10.82
N VAL A 100 -11.48 -5.05 10.82
CA VAL A 100 -11.90 -4.29 12.02
C VAL A 100 -13.39 -4.46 12.32
N ASP A 101 -14.23 -4.38 11.29
CA ASP A 101 -15.69 -4.41 11.42
C ASP A 101 -16.27 -5.47 10.50
N ILE A 102 -16.33 -6.72 10.97
CA ILE A 102 -16.83 -7.86 10.19
C ILE A 102 -18.31 -7.65 9.85
N ASP A 103 -19.12 -7.24 10.83
CA ASP A 103 -20.56 -7.07 10.69
C ASP A 103 -20.90 -5.93 9.71
N GLY A 104 -20.23 -4.78 9.84
CA GLY A 104 -20.41 -3.63 8.96
C GLY A 104 -19.86 -3.83 7.55
N SER A 105 -18.94 -4.79 7.36
CA SER A 105 -18.36 -5.13 6.05
C SER A 105 -19.26 -6.03 5.21
N GLY A 106 -20.34 -6.58 5.79
CA GLY A 106 -21.26 -7.50 5.09
C GLY A 106 -20.63 -8.85 4.74
N ILE A 107 -19.62 -9.28 5.51
CA ILE A 107 -18.97 -10.59 5.33
C ILE A 107 -19.90 -11.69 5.83
N ASP A 108 -20.15 -12.70 5.00
CA ASP A 108 -20.88 -13.91 5.38
C ASP A 108 -19.91 -14.96 5.94
N LEU A 109 -19.94 -15.14 7.26
CA LEU A 109 -19.09 -16.09 8.00
C LEU A 109 -19.34 -17.56 7.67
N SER A 110 -20.45 -17.89 7.01
CA SER A 110 -20.75 -19.26 6.59
C SER A 110 -20.01 -19.68 5.31
N LYS A 111 -19.37 -18.72 4.64
CA LYS A 111 -18.69 -18.94 3.37
C LYS A 111 -17.25 -19.43 3.57
N SER A 112 -16.70 -20.05 2.52
CA SER A 112 -15.30 -20.43 2.50
C SER A 112 -14.36 -19.23 2.52
N SER A 113 -13.13 -19.45 2.96
CA SER A 113 -12.05 -18.46 2.93
C SER A 113 -11.86 -17.89 1.52
N ALA A 114 -11.98 -18.72 0.49
CA ALA A 114 -11.93 -18.31 -0.92
C ALA A 114 -13.03 -17.32 -1.30
N SER A 115 -14.26 -17.60 -0.85
CA SER A 115 -15.43 -16.77 -1.14
C SER A 115 -15.32 -15.41 -0.48
N ILE A 116 -14.88 -15.38 0.79
CA ILE A 116 -14.66 -14.14 1.54
C ILE A 116 -13.51 -13.33 0.92
N TRP A 117 -12.39 -13.98 0.60
CA TRP A 117 -11.27 -13.32 -0.07
C TRP A 117 -11.68 -12.69 -1.40
N LYS A 118 -12.46 -13.41 -2.22
CA LYS A 118 -13.00 -12.90 -3.47
C LYS A 118 -13.94 -11.72 -3.23
N PHE A 119 -14.87 -11.82 -2.28
CA PHE A 119 -15.79 -10.75 -1.93
C PHE A 119 -15.05 -9.46 -1.56
N LEU A 120 -14.03 -9.55 -0.69
CA LEU A 120 -13.23 -8.39 -0.30
C LEU A 120 -12.48 -7.76 -1.49
N ASN A 121 -11.92 -8.59 -2.38
CA ASN A 121 -11.30 -8.11 -3.62
C ASN A 121 -12.32 -7.43 -4.56
N ASP A 122 -13.53 -7.97 -4.69
CA ASP A 122 -14.57 -7.39 -5.53
C ASP A 122 -15.10 -6.07 -4.97
N GLN A 123 -15.25 -5.98 -3.64
CA GLN A 123 -15.74 -4.79 -2.94
C GLN A 123 -14.71 -3.66 -2.88
N TYR A 124 -13.47 -3.98 -2.50
CA TYR A 124 -12.46 -2.98 -2.17
C TYR A 124 -11.26 -2.97 -3.11
N GLY A 125 -11.07 -4.01 -3.92
CA GLY A 125 -9.98 -4.09 -4.90
C GLY A 125 -10.19 -3.22 -6.13
N LYS A 126 -11.42 -2.71 -6.33
CA LYS A 126 -11.71 -1.74 -7.37
C LYS A 126 -11.50 -0.31 -6.85
N PRO A 127 -10.79 0.55 -7.61
CA PRO A 127 -10.73 1.97 -7.32
C PRO A 127 -12.13 2.57 -7.19
N SER A 128 -12.47 3.07 -5.99
CA SER A 128 -13.73 3.77 -5.79
C SER A 128 -13.62 5.20 -6.33
N ASP A 129 -14.48 5.56 -7.28
CA ASP A 129 -14.55 6.92 -7.83
C ASP A 129 -14.69 7.99 -6.76
N ARG A 130 -15.43 7.69 -5.69
CA ARG A 130 -15.62 8.61 -4.57
C ARG A 130 -14.32 8.79 -3.78
N ILE A 131 -13.63 7.71 -3.46
CA ILE A 131 -12.37 7.74 -2.71
C ILE A 131 -11.28 8.41 -3.53
N ARG A 132 -11.19 8.09 -4.83
CA ARG A 132 -10.34 8.78 -5.79
C ARG A 132 -10.57 10.29 -5.72
N LYS A 133 -11.81 10.75 -5.88
CA LYS A 133 -12.16 12.18 -5.82
C LYS A 133 -11.82 12.83 -4.48
N ILE A 134 -12.01 12.14 -3.35
CA ILE A 134 -11.64 12.65 -2.02
C ILE A 134 -10.14 12.89 -1.94
N HIS A 135 -9.32 11.93 -2.40
CA HIS A 135 -7.87 12.09 -2.37
C HIS A 135 -7.34 13.10 -3.39
N GLU A 136 -7.95 13.20 -4.58
CA GLU A 136 -7.64 14.25 -5.55
C GLU A 136 -7.91 15.64 -4.96
N ARG A 137 -9.08 15.85 -4.33
CA ARG A 137 -9.38 17.11 -3.62
C ARG A 137 -8.41 17.39 -2.49
N ALA A 138 -8.10 16.40 -1.65
CA ALA A 138 -7.15 16.59 -0.56
C ALA A 138 -5.74 16.99 -1.05
N LEU A 139 -5.35 16.54 -2.25
CA LEU A 139 -4.10 16.94 -2.88
C LEU A 139 -4.18 18.37 -3.45
N ASP A 140 -5.32 18.76 -4.03
CA ASP A 140 -5.51 20.10 -4.60
C ASP A 140 -5.73 21.18 -3.51
N ASP A 141 -6.30 20.80 -2.35
CA ASP A 141 -6.65 21.72 -1.26
C ASP A 141 -5.47 22.02 -0.30
N ILE A 142 -4.37 21.26 -0.35
CA ILE A 142 -3.25 21.45 0.58
C ILE A 142 -2.40 22.65 0.15
N THR A 143 -2.17 23.58 1.06
CA THR A 143 -1.33 24.78 0.84
C THR A 143 -0.13 24.79 1.77
N TYR A 144 0.99 25.33 1.30
CA TYR A 144 2.17 25.56 2.14
C TYR A 144 1.84 26.62 3.19
N VAL A 145 2.19 26.32 4.44
CA VAL A 145 2.06 27.27 5.55
C VAL A 145 3.41 27.94 5.77
N GLU A 146 3.46 29.26 5.66
CA GLU A 146 4.69 30.02 5.83
C GLU A 146 5.30 29.80 7.22
N GLY A 147 6.63 29.64 7.27
CA GLY A 147 7.35 29.29 8.50
C GLY A 147 7.42 27.79 8.81
N THR A 148 6.79 26.92 7.99
CA THR A 148 6.94 25.46 8.12
C THR A 148 8.04 24.89 7.22
N LYS A 149 8.44 23.63 7.46
CA LYS A 149 9.46 22.96 6.65
C LYS A 149 8.94 22.71 5.22
N VAL A 150 9.73 23.11 4.23
CA VAL A 150 9.42 22.87 2.81
C VAL A 150 9.68 21.41 2.43
N ALA A 151 10.84 20.88 2.83
CA ALA A 151 11.32 19.55 2.48
C ALA A 151 11.87 18.81 3.72
N GLY A 152 12.03 17.50 3.60
CA GLY A 152 12.50 16.62 4.68
C GLY A 152 11.36 16.00 5.47
N GLU A 153 11.67 15.28 6.55
CA GLU A 153 10.66 14.64 7.39
C GLU A 153 9.62 15.68 7.88
N ASP A 154 8.34 15.36 7.68
CA ASP A 154 7.17 16.23 7.90
C ASP A 154 7.12 17.53 7.08
N GLY A 155 7.98 17.64 6.06
CA GLY A 155 7.99 18.73 5.09
C GLY A 155 6.74 18.75 4.23
N HIS A 156 6.44 19.93 3.67
CA HIS A 156 5.31 20.14 2.77
C HIS A 156 5.35 19.23 1.53
N ILE A 157 6.53 19.10 0.91
CA ILE A 157 6.73 18.23 -0.27
C ILE A 157 6.42 16.76 0.07
N GLU A 158 6.88 16.28 1.22
CA GLU A 158 6.65 14.90 1.68
C GLU A 158 5.17 14.65 1.97
N LYS A 159 4.48 15.61 2.59
CA LYS A 159 3.02 15.56 2.80
C LYS A 159 2.27 15.48 1.47
N MET A 160 2.62 16.32 0.50
CA MET A 160 2.03 16.28 -0.84
C MET A 160 2.33 14.97 -1.57
N ARG A 161 3.56 14.44 -1.48
CA ARG A 161 3.90 13.12 -2.06
C ARG A 161 3.06 12.00 -1.43
N ALA A 162 2.84 12.04 -0.12
CA ALA A 162 2.00 11.06 0.56
C ALA A 162 0.53 11.13 0.08
N LEU A 163 -0.01 12.34 -0.12
CA LEU A 163 -1.35 12.55 -0.69
C LEU A 163 -1.45 12.08 -2.14
N TRP A 164 -0.44 12.39 -2.96
CA TRP A 164 -0.39 11.93 -4.34
C TRP A 164 -0.34 10.41 -4.42
N LYS A 165 0.45 9.76 -3.56
CA LYS A 165 0.46 8.29 -3.44
C LYS A 165 -0.92 7.75 -3.07
N LYS A 166 -1.61 8.33 -2.08
CA LYS A 166 -2.98 7.93 -1.70
C LYS A 166 -3.96 8.08 -2.87
N ALA A 167 -3.89 9.18 -3.62
CA ALA A 167 -4.72 9.38 -4.81
C ALA A 167 -4.44 8.31 -5.88
N ARG A 168 -3.17 8.00 -6.17
CA ARG A 168 -2.81 6.95 -7.14
C ARG A 168 -3.21 5.56 -6.67
N ASP A 169 -3.06 5.26 -5.39
CA ASP A 169 -3.49 3.99 -4.79
C ASP A 169 -5.02 3.83 -4.87
N ALA A 170 -5.77 4.94 -4.83
CA ALA A 170 -7.21 4.99 -5.10
C ALA A 170 -7.56 5.06 -6.60
N GLY A 171 -6.61 4.83 -7.52
CA GLY A 171 -6.83 4.79 -8.97
C GLY A 171 -6.92 6.16 -9.66
N SER A 172 -6.36 7.21 -9.07
CA SER A 172 -6.17 8.49 -9.76
C SER A 172 -5.13 8.38 -10.87
N ASN A 173 -5.41 9.07 -11.98
CA ASN A 173 -4.51 9.20 -13.12
C ASN A 173 -3.67 10.49 -13.07
N ILE A 174 -3.52 11.13 -11.90
CA ILE A 174 -2.61 12.27 -11.73
C ILE A 174 -1.18 11.82 -12.01
N ASN A 175 -0.66 12.25 -13.16
CA ASN A 175 0.71 12.00 -13.56
C ASN A 175 1.68 12.94 -12.81
N GLN A 176 2.98 12.68 -12.93
CA GLN A 176 4.02 13.46 -12.24
C GLN A 176 3.96 14.94 -12.58
N GLU A 177 3.58 15.26 -13.81
CA GLU A 177 3.48 16.62 -14.28
C GLU A 177 2.37 17.41 -13.61
N ARG A 178 1.14 16.87 -13.60
CA ARG A 178 0.02 17.48 -12.87
C ARG A 178 0.36 17.59 -11.39
N PHE A 179 1.03 16.59 -10.83
CA PHE A 179 1.53 16.66 -9.45
C PHE A 179 2.50 17.83 -9.23
N ILE A 180 3.47 18.05 -10.13
CA ILE A 180 4.42 19.18 -9.99
C ILE A 180 3.67 20.51 -10.11
N THR A 181 2.71 20.64 -11.03
CA THR A 181 1.88 21.86 -11.13
C THR A 181 1.11 22.12 -9.84
N THR A 182 0.37 21.12 -9.32
CA THR A 182 -0.34 21.25 -8.04
C THR A 182 0.61 21.57 -6.88
N LEU A 183 1.83 20.99 -6.87
CA LEU A 183 2.84 21.30 -5.87
C LEU A 183 3.31 22.76 -5.95
N LEU A 184 3.56 23.28 -7.15
CA LEU A 184 3.98 24.67 -7.33
C LEU A 184 2.86 25.66 -6.97
N ASP A 185 1.61 25.33 -7.33
CA ASP A 185 0.42 26.12 -7.02
C ASP A 185 0.08 26.11 -5.52
N SER A 186 0.56 25.12 -4.76
CA SER A 186 0.34 25.05 -3.31
C SER A 186 1.14 26.08 -2.50
N PHE A 187 2.15 26.72 -3.10
CA PHE A 187 2.96 27.74 -2.43
C PHE A 187 2.26 29.11 -2.47
N PRO A 188 2.48 29.98 -1.47
CA PRO A 188 1.87 31.30 -1.44
C PRO A 188 2.36 32.18 -2.60
N GLU A 189 1.55 33.18 -2.96
CA GLU A 189 1.84 34.12 -4.04
C GLU A 189 3.16 34.88 -3.85
N THR A 190 3.60 35.07 -2.60
CA THR A 190 4.91 35.66 -2.27
C THR A 190 6.08 34.87 -2.87
N TRP A 191 5.88 33.59 -3.21
CA TRP A 191 6.86 32.72 -3.84
C TRP A 191 6.77 32.68 -5.37
N GLU A 192 5.88 33.46 -6.00
CA GLU A 192 5.70 33.48 -7.47
C GLU A 192 7.00 33.75 -8.23
N HIS A 193 7.88 34.60 -7.70
CA HIS A 193 9.16 34.89 -8.32
C HIS A 193 10.09 33.65 -8.41
N ILE A 194 9.85 32.63 -7.57
CA ILE A 194 10.55 31.34 -7.56
C ILE A 194 9.76 30.31 -8.37
N THR A 195 8.44 30.23 -8.21
CA THR A 195 7.59 29.18 -8.81
C THR A 195 7.26 29.46 -10.28
N ALA A 196 6.98 30.71 -10.67
CA ALA A 196 6.56 31.05 -12.04
C ALA A 196 7.62 30.70 -13.12
N PRO A 197 8.94 30.89 -12.90
CA PRO A 197 9.96 30.40 -13.84
C PRO A 197 9.97 28.87 -13.98
N LEU A 198 9.69 28.13 -12.90
CA LEU A 198 9.66 26.67 -12.90
C LEU A 198 8.44 26.13 -13.65
N ILE A 199 7.26 26.73 -13.43
CA ILE A 199 6.03 26.41 -14.17
C ILE A 199 6.25 26.63 -15.67
N ARG A 200 6.81 27.78 -16.06
CA ARG A 200 7.09 28.10 -17.48
C ARG A 200 8.02 27.08 -18.12
N LYS A 201 9.11 26.71 -17.46
CA LYS A 201 10.04 25.68 -17.99
C LYS A 201 9.34 24.35 -18.23
N GLN A 202 8.45 23.94 -17.33
CA GLN A 202 7.71 22.70 -17.47
C GLN A 202 6.66 22.74 -18.59
N THR A 203 6.02 23.89 -18.81
CA THR A 203 5.12 24.05 -19.97
C THR A 203 5.87 24.05 -21.31
N LEU A 204 7.10 24.57 -21.33
CA LEU A 204 7.93 24.67 -22.55
C LEU A 204 8.55 23.32 -22.95
N SER A 205 8.93 22.47 -22.00
CA SER A 205 9.42 21.12 -22.31
C SER A 205 8.36 20.27 -23.04
N LYS A 206 7.07 20.43 -22.70
CA LYS A 206 5.95 19.80 -23.42
C LYS A 206 5.85 20.23 -24.88
N SER A 207 5.90 21.55 -25.13
CA SER A 207 5.76 22.07 -26.49
C SER A 207 6.94 21.67 -27.37
N SER A 208 8.12 21.48 -26.79
CA SER A 208 9.30 21.04 -27.53
C SER A 208 9.28 19.53 -27.84
N LEU A 209 8.75 18.70 -26.94
CA LEU A 209 8.59 17.24 -27.15
C LEU A 209 7.45 16.90 -28.10
N SER A 210 6.35 17.65 -28.09
CA SER A 210 5.24 17.44 -29.04
C SER A 210 5.58 17.85 -30.48
N SER A 211 6.68 18.60 -30.68
CA SER A 211 7.11 19.09 -31.99
C SER A 211 8.24 18.26 -32.61
N GLN A 212 8.70 17.20 -31.95
CA GLN A 212 9.76 16.30 -32.44
C GLN A 212 9.29 14.85 -32.40
N HIS A 213 8.43 14.47 -33.35
CA HIS A 213 8.38 13.09 -33.82
C HIS A 213 9.27 12.99 -35.06
N MET A 214 10.58 12.92 -34.84
CA MET A 214 11.55 12.18 -35.63
C MET A 214 12.93 12.28 -34.96
N GLU A 215 13.55 11.11 -34.82
CA GLU A 215 14.97 10.83 -34.57
C GLU A 215 15.55 10.86 -33.14
N SER A 216 15.91 9.61 -32.77
CA SER A 216 17.14 9.16 -32.11
C SER A 216 17.21 9.11 -30.58
N GLU A 217 17.65 7.93 -30.17
CA GLU A 217 17.87 7.44 -28.82
C GLU A 217 19.02 8.16 -28.10
N ASN A 218 18.97 8.04 -26.77
CA ASN A 218 20.06 8.08 -25.78
C ASN A 218 20.39 9.39 -25.02
N LEU A 219 20.40 9.19 -23.68
CA LEU A 219 21.01 9.96 -22.58
C LEU A 219 20.20 11.19 -22.11
N CYS A 220 20.10 11.51 -20.82
CA CYS A 220 20.95 11.20 -19.68
C CYS A 220 20.10 11.28 -18.39
N GLU A 221 20.33 10.37 -17.45
CA GLU A 221 19.93 10.54 -16.06
C GLU A 221 20.73 11.69 -15.45
N ASP A 222 20.12 12.85 -15.18
CA ASP A 222 20.74 13.90 -14.34
C ASP A 222 19.75 15.03 -13.99
N SER A 223 18.62 14.71 -13.34
CA SER A 223 17.66 15.75 -12.94
C SER A 223 16.91 15.42 -11.65
N VAL A 224 17.62 15.08 -10.56
CA VAL A 224 17.03 15.05 -9.21
C VAL A 224 17.97 15.62 -8.13
N THR A 225 18.84 16.58 -8.47
CA THR A 225 19.77 17.20 -7.49
C THR A 225 19.46 18.68 -7.18
N PHE A 226 18.46 19.28 -7.82
CA PHE A 226 18.16 20.71 -7.70
C PHE A 226 17.01 21.02 -6.72
N LEU A 227 17.12 20.59 -5.46
CA LEU A 227 16.28 21.11 -4.37
C LEU A 227 17.07 21.21 -3.03
N VAL A 228 18.29 21.75 -3.08
CA VAL A 228 18.94 22.31 -1.89
C VAL A 228 18.95 23.83 -2.04
N PRO A 229 18.21 24.62 -1.23
CA PRO A 229 18.30 26.07 -1.29
C PRO A 229 19.63 26.56 -0.70
N PRO A 230 20.14 27.72 -1.15
CA PRO A 230 21.37 28.29 -0.61
C PRO A 230 21.20 28.72 0.85
N VAL A 231 22.19 28.38 1.68
CA VAL A 231 22.33 28.90 3.04
C VAL A 231 22.71 30.38 2.93
N PHE A 232 21.80 31.29 3.27
CA PHE A 232 22.11 32.71 3.39
C PHE A 232 22.89 32.98 4.69
N PRO A 233 23.95 33.81 4.66
CA PRO A 233 24.67 34.21 5.86
C PRO A 233 23.83 35.16 6.73
N ARG A 234 23.77 34.89 8.03
CA ARG A 234 23.21 35.82 9.03
C ARG A 234 24.12 37.05 9.14
N GLU A 235 23.69 38.19 8.62
CA GLU A 235 24.21 39.48 9.09
C GLU A 235 23.65 39.76 10.49
N THR A 236 24.49 39.61 11.51
CA THR A 236 24.21 40.14 12.85
C THR A 236 25.00 41.44 13.05
N LEU A 237 24.36 42.57 12.80
CA LEU A 237 24.85 43.88 13.23
C LEU A 237 24.13 44.24 14.54
N TYR A 238 24.73 43.86 15.68
CA TYR A 238 24.33 44.39 16.98
C TYR A 238 25.59 44.65 17.82
N LYS A 239 25.94 45.94 17.97
CA LYS A 239 26.96 46.41 18.91
C LYS A 239 26.32 46.58 20.29
N PRO A 240 26.86 46.01 21.38
CA PRO A 240 26.38 46.31 22.72
C PRO A 240 26.91 47.67 23.19
N SER A 241 26.00 48.55 23.61
CA SER A 241 26.31 49.76 24.38
C SER A 241 26.77 49.38 25.78
N LYS A 242 27.94 49.87 26.20
CA LYS A 242 28.44 49.74 27.58
C LYS A 242 27.51 50.47 28.56
N PRO A 243 27.21 49.92 29.75
CA PRO A 243 26.60 50.70 30.81
C PRO A 243 27.65 51.67 31.42
N ARG A 244 27.22 52.91 31.67
CA ARG A 244 27.94 53.87 32.52
C ARG A 244 27.39 53.74 33.95
N TYR A 245 28.33 53.48 34.87
CA TYR A 245 28.31 53.58 36.33
C TYR A 245 27.22 52.82 37.09
#